data_AF-A0A6N3HTI1-F1
#
_entry.id   AF-A0A6N3HTI1-F1
#
_cell.length_a   1.000
_cell.length_b   1.000
_cell.length_c   1.000
_cell.angle_alpha   90.00
_cell.angle_beta   90.00
_cell.angle_gamma   90.00
#
_symmetry.space_group_name_H-M   'P 1'
#
loop_
_entity.id
_entity.type
_entity.pdbx_description
1 polymer ?
#
loop_
_entity_poly.entity_id
_entity_poly.type
_entity_poly.pdbx_seq_one_letter_code
_entity_poly.pdbx_strand_id
1 'polypeptide(L)'
;MKKLAEWRIKTKKDWILAFLFTALMVYVVAVRFFHWKILNFMQKFMPDKMSTMNLPEGYGTVLFCVLGMAVITMAVLALEHQKKKYIAAAGLAGFLIADCALGGFVLHCRLIVQRGYEEPAASAWIALRDENENENVNLASGDETLARLQMLAFSLERQPAERQAELKKLVREGKQARSFVWFSFPEKYFHGYDPIFNIEEGLIYMDRGDQNMVFYKDNGFIECVEELKNTVIEKND
;
A
#
# COMPACT_ATOMS: atom_id res chain seq x y z
N MET A 1 -17.54 33.77 44.84
CA MET A 1 -17.16 32.88 43.72
C MET A 1 -16.24 33.63 42.77
N LYS A 2 -14.96 33.24 42.66
CA LYS A 2 -14.07 33.80 41.62
C LYS A 2 -14.64 33.41 40.26
N LYS A 3 -14.98 34.39 39.41
CA LYS A 3 -15.30 34.12 38.00
C LYS A 3 -14.14 33.31 37.43
N LEU A 4 -14.42 32.08 37.00
CA LEU A 4 -13.50 31.33 36.15
C LEU A 4 -13.13 32.26 35.01
N ALA A 5 -11.85 32.61 34.90
CA ALA A 5 -11.36 33.44 33.82
C ALA A 5 -11.84 32.79 32.52
N GLU A 6 -12.66 33.50 31.74
CA GLU A 6 -13.06 33.02 30.42
C GLU A 6 -11.78 32.83 29.61
N TRP A 7 -11.41 31.57 29.35
CA TRP A 7 -10.32 31.22 28.46
C TRP A 7 -10.72 31.64 27.05
N ARG A 8 -10.46 32.91 26.73
CA ARG A 8 -10.67 33.49 25.40
C ARG A 8 -9.33 33.53 24.68
N ILE A 9 -9.32 33.03 23.46
CA ILE A 9 -8.22 33.18 22.51
C ILE A 9 -8.20 34.66 22.10
N LYS A 10 -7.19 35.43 22.54
CA LYS A 10 -7.17 36.89 22.35
C LYS A 10 -6.11 37.34 21.37
N THR A 11 -4.94 36.69 21.37
CA THR A 11 -3.80 37.13 20.58
C THR A 11 -3.64 36.29 19.31
N LYS A 12 -2.92 36.85 18.33
CA LYS A 12 -2.52 36.09 17.12
C LYS A 12 -1.70 34.85 17.49
N LYS A 13 -0.89 34.92 18.55
CA LYS A 13 -0.11 33.77 19.04
C LYS A 13 -1.01 32.68 19.61
N ASP A 14 -2.05 33.04 20.35
CA ASP A 14 -3.02 32.10 20.90
C ASP A 14 -3.77 31.36 19.78
N TRP A 15 -4.11 32.07 18.70
CA TRP A 15 -4.74 31.48 17.52
C TRP A 15 -3.83 30.48 16.80
N ILE A 16 -2.54 30.80 16.64
CA ILE A 16 -1.55 29.88 16.08
C ILE A 16 -1.43 28.63 16.95
N LEU A 17 -1.35 28.81 18.28
CA LEU A 17 -1.23 27.70 19.22
C LEU A 17 -2.49 26.82 19.20
N ALA A 18 -3.68 27.44 19.20
CA ALA A 18 -4.94 26.72 19.08
C ALA A 18 -4.99 25.90 17.78
N PHE A 19 -4.60 26.50 16.65
CA PHE A 19 -4.56 25.81 15.36
C PHE A 19 -3.60 24.61 15.37
N LEU A 20 -2.42 24.75 15.98
CA LEU A 20 -1.46 23.64 16.14
C LEU A 20 -2.04 22.50 17.00
N PHE A 21 -2.64 22.83 18.15
CA PHE A 21 -3.29 21.82 18.98
C PHE A 21 -4.46 21.13 18.27
N THR A 22 -5.25 21.89 17.51
CA THR A 22 -6.32 21.32 16.69
C THR A 22 -5.77 20.40 15.61
N ALA A 23 -4.70 20.78 14.90
CA ALA A 23 -4.07 19.93 13.90
C ALA A 23 -3.53 18.62 14.51
N LEU A 24 -2.91 18.69 15.70
CA LEU A 24 -2.47 17.50 16.44
C LEU A 24 -3.64 16.61 16.85
N MET A 25 -4.75 17.19 17.33
CA MET A 25 -5.95 16.43 17.67
C MET A 25 -6.54 15.75 16.44
N VAL A 26 -6.63 16.45 15.31
CA VAL A 26 -7.10 15.87 14.04
C VAL A 26 -6.18 14.73 13.59
N TYR A 27 -4.87 14.89 13.73
CA TYR A 27 -3.89 13.83 13.43
C TYR A 27 -4.10 12.60 14.32
N VAL A 28 -4.22 12.78 15.64
CA VAL A 28 -4.50 11.68 16.57
C VAL A 28 -5.82 11.01 16.20
N VAL A 29 -6.85 11.78 15.85
CA VAL A 29 -8.13 11.22 15.41
C VAL A 29 -7.97 10.37 14.15
N ALA A 30 -7.25 10.89 13.16
CA ALA A 30 -6.97 10.20 11.90
C ALA A 30 -6.26 8.87 12.13
N VAL A 31 -5.15 8.88 12.88
CA VAL A 31 -4.32 7.70 13.13
C VAL A 31 -5.00 6.71 14.07
N ARG A 32 -5.66 7.16 15.13
CA ARG A 32 -6.18 6.24 16.15
C ARG A 32 -7.52 5.62 15.77
N PHE A 33 -8.39 6.37 15.11
CA PHE A 33 -9.77 5.93 14.86
C PHE A 33 -10.07 5.66 13.38
N PHE A 34 -9.35 6.31 12.46
CA PHE A 34 -9.64 6.24 11.03
C PHE A 34 -8.56 5.52 10.21
N HIS A 35 -7.45 5.09 10.80
CA HIS A 35 -6.32 4.49 10.06
C HIS A 35 -6.75 3.36 9.12
N TRP A 36 -7.53 2.39 9.58
CA TRP A 36 -8.03 1.30 8.73
C TRP A 36 -8.94 1.78 7.59
N LYS A 37 -9.82 2.75 7.86
CA LYS A 37 -10.71 3.32 6.84
C LYS A 37 -9.92 4.10 5.79
N ILE A 38 -8.90 4.84 6.23
CA ILE A 38 -7.98 5.57 5.36
C ILE A 38 -7.22 4.57 4.50
N LEU A 39 -6.62 3.54 5.10
CA LEU A 39 -5.90 2.49 4.37
C LEU A 39 -6.77 1.83 3.30
N ASN A 40 -7.97 1.38 3.66
CA ASN A 40 -8.91 0.74 2.73
C ASN A 40 -9.36 1.67 1.60
N PHE A 41 -9.44 2.98 1.87
CA PHE A 41 -9.70 3.98 0.84
C PHE A 41 -8.50 4.10 -0.11
N MET A 42 -7.28 4.26 0.42
CA MET A 42 -6.06 4.41 -0.38
C MET A 42 -5.80 3.17 -1.24
N GLN A 43 -6.11 1.97 -0.75
CA GLN A 43 -5.91 0.71 -1.47
C GLN A 43 -6.63 0.63 -2.82
N LYS A 44 -7.74 1.36 -3.00
CA LYS A 44 -8.50 1.39 -4.25
C LYS A 44 -7.70 1.96 -5.42
N PHE A 45 -6.67 2.76 -5.12
CA PHE A 45 -5.85 3.46 -6.09
C PHE A 45 -4.49 2.80 -6.34
N MET A 46 -4.18 1.75 -5.58
CA MET A 46 -2.94 1.01 -5.75
C MET A 46 -2.95 0.18 -7.05
N PRO A 47 -1.80 0.08 -7.75
CA PRO A 47 -1.64 -0.86 -8.86
C PRO A 47 -1.74 -2.32 -8.38
N ASP A 48 -1.95 -3.25 -9.31
CA ASP A 48 -2.17 -4.68 -9.07
C ASP A 48 -0.99 -5.35 -8.35
N LYS A 49 0.25 -5.01 -8.73
CA LYS A 49 1.49 -5.56 -8.16
C LYS A 49 1.99 -4.84 -6.90
N MET A 50 1.06 -4.23 -6.16
CA MET A 50 1.34 -3.56 -4.89
C MET A 50 0.51 -4.20 -3.76
N SER A 51 1.18 -4.53 -2.66
CA SER A 51 0.55 -4.98 -1.42
C SER A 51 0.62 -3.92 -0.32
N THR A 52 -0.13 -4.10 0.76
CA THR A 52 -0.08 -3.20 1.93
C THR A 52 1.28 -3.11 2.58
N MET A 53 2.09 -4.16 2.51
CA MET A 53 3.46 -4.15 3.04
C MET A 53 4.39 -3.22 2.24
N ASN A 54 4.02 -2.95 0.99
CA ASN A 54 4.78 -2.12 0.06
C ASN A 54 4.19 -0.73 -0.12
N LEU A 55 3.21 -0.33 0.70
CA LEU A 55 2.54 0.95 0.55
C LEU A 55 3.40 2.12 1.07
N PRO A 56 3.54 3.21 0.30
CA PRO A 56 4.10 4.43 0.85
C PRO A 56 3.14 5.02 1.89
N GLU A 57 3.65 5.22 3.11
CA GLU A 57 2.85 5.65 4.26
C GLU A 57 2.61 7.17 4.29
N GLY A 58 1.73 7.61 5.21
CA GLY A 58 1.54 9.03 5.52
C GLY A 58 0.59 9.80 4.59
N TYR A 59 0.52 9.48 3.29
CA TYR A 59 -0.33 10.20 2.33
C TYR A 59 -1.81 10.24 2.73
N GLY A 60 -2.38 9.10 3.12
CA GLY A 60 -3.78 9.03 3.54
C GLY A 60 -4.05 9.83 4.83
N THR A 61 -3.09 9.85 5.75
CA THR A 61 -3.18 10.66 6.97
C THR A 61 -3.14 12.15 6.63
N VAL A 62 -2.24 12.58 5.74
CA VAL A 62 -2.19 13.98 5.27
C VAL A 62 -3.51 14.38 4.62
N LEU A 63 -4.02 13.55 3.71
CA LEU A 63 -5.31 13.77 3.04
C LEU A 63 -6.43 14.00 4.06
N PHE A 64 -6.58 13.11 5.04
CA PHE A 64 -7.61 13.22 6.05
C PHE A 64 -7.42 14.45 6.94
N CYS A 65 -6.20 14.70 7.40
CA CYS A 65 -5.88 15.84 8.27
C CYS A 65 -6.17 17.17 7.59
N VAL A 66 -5.79 17.32 6.33
CA VAL A 66 -6.00 18.54 5.56
C VAL A 66 -7.49 18.81 5.36
N LEU A 67 -8.28 17.78 5.02
CA LEU A 67 -9.73 17.93 4.89
C LEU A 67 -10.39 18.25 6.23
N GLY A 68 -9.99 17.59 7.32
CA GLY A 68 -10.47 17.88 8.66
C GLY A 68 -10.18 19.32 9.09
N MET A 69 -8.94 19.78 8.86
CA MET A 69 -8.52 21.15 9.17
C MET A 69 -9.21 22.18 8.29
N ALA A 70 -9.48 21.87 7.02
CA ALA A 70 -10.25 22.75 6.14
C ALA A 70 -11.68 22.93 6.65
N VAL A 71 -12.35 21.85 7.07
CA VAL A 71 -13.71 21.91 7.65
C VAL A 71 -13.72 22.74 8.93
N ILE A 72 -12.76 22.52 9.84
CA ILE A 72 -12.67 23.28 11.08
C ILE A 72 -12.41 24.76 10.80
N THR A 73 -11.49 25.07 9.87
CA THR A 73 -11.18 26.44 9.49
C THR A 73 -12.39 27.13 8.88
N MET A 74 -13.11 26.46 7.98
CA MET A 74 -14.36 27.00 7.43
C MET A 74 -15.41 27.28 8.52
N ALA A 75 -15.54 26.37 9.51
CA ALA A 75 -16.47 26.56 10.62
C ALA A 75 -16.07 27.76 11.50
N VAL A 76 -14.79 27.90 11.85
CA VAL A 76 -14.27 29.05 12.61
C VAL A 76 -14.52 30.34 11.84
N LEU A 77 -14.20 30.39 10.54
CA LEU A 77 -14.44 31.57 9.71
C LEU A 77 -15.93 31.93 9.61
N ALA A 78 -16.82 30.92 9.56
CA ALA A 78 -18.26 31.14 9.55
C ALA A 78 -18.79 31.67 10.89
N LEU A 79 -18.33 31.11 12.01
CA LEU A 79 -18.67 31.55 13.37
C LEU A 79 -18.17 32.97 13.67
N GLU A 80 -17.00 33.33 13.13
CA GLU A 80 -16.45 34.69 13.17
C GLU A 80 -17.05 35.62 12.10
N HIS A 81 -18.13 35.20 11.43
CA HIS A 81 -18.85 35.96 10.41
C HIS A 81 -17.96 36.55 9.30
N GLN A 82 -16.90 35.84 8.93
CA GLN A 82 -15.98 36.26 7.89
C GLN A 82 -16.64 36.23 6.50
N LYS A 83 -16.08 37.00 5.56
CA LYS A 83 -16.61 37.06 4.18
C LYS A 83 -16.61 35.66 3.55
N LYS A 84 -17.69 35.31 2.86
CA LYS A 84 -17.88 34.01 2.17
C LYS A 84 -16.70 33.59 1.29
N LYS A 85 -16.01 34.55 0.65
CA LYS A 85 -14.81 34.29 -0.15
C LYS A 85 -13.65 33.65 0.63
N TYR A 86 -13.49 33.98 1.91
CA TYR A 86 -12.43 33.39 2.74
C TYR A 86 -12.78 31.96 3.16
N ILE A 87 -14.06 31.70 3.44
CA ILE A 87 -14.56 30.35 3.72
C ILE A 87 -14.35 29.47 2.47
N ALA A 88 -14.75 29.97 1.29
CA ALA A 88 -14.56 29.27 0.02
C ALA A 88 -13.07 29.02 -0.29
N ALA A 89 -12.19 30.01 -0.05
CA ALA A 89 -10.75 29.85 -0.23
C ALA A 89 -10.15 28.78 0.69
N ALA A 90 -10.58 28.70 1.96
CA ALA A 90 -10.13 27.67 2.88
C ALA A 90 -10.56 26.27 2.42
N GLY A 91 -11.81 26.12 1.97
CA GLY A 91 -12.32 24.86 1.40
C GLY A 91 -11.55 24.45 0.15
N LEU A 92 -11.34 25.38 -0.78
CA LEU A 92 -10.58 25.13 -2.01
C LEU A 92 -9.13 24.75 -1.72
N ALA A 93 -8.44 25.45 -0.82
CA ALA A 93 -7.07 25.14 -0.44
C ALA A 93 -6.97 23.72 0.17
N GLY A 94 -7.89 23.38 1.08
CA GLY A 94 -7.96 22.03 1.66
C GLY A 94 -8.17 20.96 0.60
N PHE A 95 -9.11 21.18 -0.32
CA PHE A 95 -9.38 20.24 -1.41
C PHE A 95 -8.18 20.06 -2.34
N LEU A 96 -7.53 21.15 -2.76
CA LEU A 96 -6.36 21.08 -3.64
C LEU A 96 -5.19 20.33 -2.99
N ILE A 97 -4.92 20.57 -1.70
CA ILE A 97 -3.84 19.86 -0.99
C ILE A 97 -4.19 18.38 -0.84
N ALA A 98 -5.45 18.05 -0.54
CA ALA A 98 -5.91 16.67 -0.46
C ALA A 98 -5.80 15.93 -1.80
N ASP A 99 -6.13 16.60 -2.91
CA ASP A 99 -5.99 16.08 -4.26
C ASP A 99 -4.52 15.86 -4.62
N CYS A 100 -3.63 16.81 -4.29
CA CYS A 100 -2.18 16.64 -4.43
C CYS A 100 -1.65 15.45 -3.62
N ALA A 101 -2.15 15.22 -2.40
CA ALA A 101 -1.75 14.08 -1.58
C ALA A 101 -2.20 12.75 -2.22
N LEU A 102 -3.42 12.70 -2.77
CA LEU A 102 -3.92 11.51 -3.47
C LEU A 102 -3.15 11.26 -4.78
N GLY A 103 -2.94 12.30 -5.59
CA GLY A 103 -2.17 12.22 -6.82
C GLY A 103 -0.72 11.82 -6.58
N GLY A 104 -0.09 12.39 -5.55
CA GLY A 104 1.26 12.02 -5.10
C GLY A 104 1.33 10.56 -4.67
N PHE A 105 0.35 10.06 -3.92
CA PHE A 105 0.26 8.65 -3.56
C PHE A 105 0.17 7.73 -4.78
N VAL A 106 -0.72 8.05 -5.74
CA VAL A 106 -0.90 7.25 -6.96
C VAL A 106 0.40 7.21 -7.76
N LEU A 107 1.06 8.35 -7.91
CA LEU A 107 2.33 8.46 -8.63
C LEU A 107 3.44 7.68 -7.91
N HIS A 108 3.56 7.82 -6.59
CA HIS A 108 4.57 7.11 -5.80
C HIS A 108 4.38 5.60 -5.88
N CYS A 109 3.14 5.11 -5.77
CA CYS A 109 2.83 3.69 -5.97
C CYS A 109 3.24 3.18 -7.35
N ARG A 110 2.98 3.96 -8.42
CA ARG A 110 3.38 3.60 -9.78
C ARG A 110 4.89 3.55 -9.93
N LEU A 111 5.60 4.56 -9.41
CA LEU A 111 7.06 4.60 -9.43
C LEU A 111 7.68 3.42 -8.71
N ILE A 112 7.09 2.98 -7.58
CA ILE A 112 7.54 1.80 -6.85
C ILE A 112 7.37 0.53 -7.69
N VAL A 113 6.17 0.28 -8.26
CA VAL A 113 5.91 -0.93 -9.06
C VAL A 113 6.70 -0.95 -10.37
N GLN A 114 6.91 0.21 -11.00
CA GLN A 114 7.69 0.35 -12.23
C GLN A 114 9.11 -0.22 -12.09
N ARG A 115 9.68 -0.21 -10.88
CA ARG A 115 11.00 -0.77 -10.61
C ARG A 115 11.09 -2.26 -10.94
N GLY A 116 10.01 -3.02 -10.73
CA GLY A 116 10.00 -4.43 -11.09
C GLY A 116 10.07 -4.71 -12.59
N TYR A 117 9.78 -3.71 -13.42
CA TYR A 117 9.92 -3.79 -14.87
C TYR A 117 11.27 -3.27 -15.37
N GLU A 118 11.90 -2.35 -14.66
CA GLU A 118 13.05 -1.58 -15.16
C GLU A 118 14.38 -1.90 -14.48
N GLU A 119 14.33 -2.37 -13.23
CA GLU A 119 15.51 -2.57 -12.39
C GLU A 119 15.64 -4.04 -12.02
N PRO A 120 16.85 -4.63 -12.01
CA PRO A 120 17.04 -5.98 -11.50
C PRO A 120 16.78 -6.03 -9.98
N ALA A 121 16.08 -7.07 -9.54
CA ALA A 121 15.93 -7.39 -8.12
C ALA A 121 17.31 -7.66 -7.48
N ALA A 122 17.47 -7.24 -6.22
CA ALA A 122 18.68 -7.50 -5.46
C ALA A 122 18.76 -8.98 -5.03
N SER A 123 17.61 -9.57 -4.74
CA SER A 123 17.47 -10.98 -4.37
C SER A 123 16.03 -11.46 -4.55
N ALA A 124 15.84 -12.77 -4.46
CA ALA A 124 14.54 -13.37 -4.19
C ALA A 124 14.67 -14.47 -3.15
N TRP A 125 13.73 -14.50 -2.20
CA TRP A 125 13.52 -15.64 -1.31
C TRP A 125 12.31 -16.43 -1.80
N ILE A 126 12.51 -17.72 -2.02
CA ILE A 126 11.52 -18.61 -2.61
C ILE A 126 11.24 -19.72 -1.60
N ALA A 127 9.98 -19.81 -1.18
CA ALA A 127 9.49 -20.92 -0.40
C ALA A 127 8.82 -21.91 -1.36
N LEU A 128 9.38 -23.12 -1.43
CA LEU A 128 8.84 -24.24 -2.17
C LEU A 128 8.14 -25.14 -1.15
N ARG A 129 6.84 -25.34 -1.33
CA ARG A 129 5.99 -26.10 -0.40
C ARG A 129 5.24 -27.16 -1.15
N ASP A 130 5.22 -28.36 -0.57
CA ASP A 130 4.45 -29.53 -0.99
C ASP A 130 3.89 -30.20 0.28
N GLU A 131 2.97 -31.16 0.12
CA GLU A 131 2.39 -31.92 1.24
C GLU A 131 3.46 -32.63 2.07
N ASN A 132 4.59 -33.01 1.46
CA ASN A 132 5.65 -33.81 2.09
C ASN A 132 7.02 -33.11 2.15
N GLU A 133 7.26 -32.05 1.36
CA GLU A 133 8.57 -31.43 1.20
C GLU A 133 8.48 -29.91 1.30
N ASN A 134 9.41 -29.32 2.05
CA ASN A 134 9.46 -27.88 2.26
C ASN A 134 10.89 -27.38 2.11
N GLU A 135 11.15 -26.71 1.00
CA GLU A 135 12.49 -26.20 0.66
C GLU A 135 12.48 -24.68 0.58
N ASN A 136 13.64 -24.06 0.82
CA ASN A 136 13.82 -22.62 0.68
C ASN A 136 15.02 -22.33 -0.22
N VAL A 137 14.80 -21.55 -1.26
CA VAL A 137 15.85 -21.11 -2.17
C VAL A 137 16.05 -19.61 -2.01
N ASN A 138 17.32 -19.19 -1.98
CA ASN A 138 17.68 -17.78 -2.03
C ASN A 138 18.47 -17.53 -3.31
N LEU A 139 17.96 -16.64 -4.15
CA LEU A 139 18.66 -16.18 -5.34
C LEU A 139 19.22 -14.78 -5.09
N ALA A 140 20.42 -14.52 -5.59
CA ALA A 140 21.09 -13.24 -5.46
C ALA A 140 21.20 -12.53 -6.81
N SER A 141 21.45 -11.23 -6.78
CA SER A 141 21.72 -10.43 -7.98
C SER A 141 22.81 -11.06 -8.85
N GLY A 142 22.57 -11.11 -10.17
CA GLY A 142 23.43 -11.76 -11.15
C GLY A 142 23.02 -13.19 -11.52
N ASP A 143 22.07 -13.81 -10.80
CA ASP A 143 21.51 -15.11 -11.16
C ASP A 143 20.53 -14.99 -12.34
N GLU A 144 20.73 -15.80 -13.39
CA GLU A 144 19.87 -15.81 -14.59
C GLU A 144 18.43 -16.25 -14.26
N THR A 145 18.27 -17.14 -13.27
CA THR A 145 16.96 -17.61 -12.80
C THR A 145 16.21 -16.51 -12.08
N LEU A 146 16.91 -15.68 -11.28
CA LEU A 146 16.30 -14.50 -10.65
C LEU A 146 15.75 -13.55 -11.71
N ALA A 147 16.55 -13.26 -12.74
CA ALA A 147 16.14 -12.39 -13.84
C ALA A 147 14.94 -12.95 -14.61
N ARG A 148 14.93 -14.25 -14.91
CA ARG A 148 13.81 -14.94 -15.55
C ARG A 148 12.53 -14.90 -14.69
N LEU A 149 12.63 -15.23 -13.40
CA LEU A 149 11.50 -15.19 -12.47
C LEU A 149 10.91 -13.79 -12.35
N GLN A 150 11.76 -12.76 -12.22
CA GLN A 150 11.31 -11.38 -12.18
C GLN A 150 10.57 -11.00 -13.47
N MET A 151 11.16 -11.30 -14.64
CA MET A 151 10.55 -11.00 -15.93
C MET A 151 9.16 -11.65 -16.05
N LEU A 152 9.03 -12.92 -15.67
CA LEU A 152 7.76 -13.64 -15.68
C LEU A 152 6.76 -13.03 -14.68
N ALA A 153 7.16 -12.79 -13.43
CA ALA A 153 6.29 -12.24 -12.39
C ALA A 153 5.72 -10.86 -12.74
N PHE A 154 6.54 -9.98 -13.32
CA PHE A 154 6.12 -8.63 -13.68
C PHE A 154 5.34 -8.58 -15.00
N SER A 155 5.54 -9.55 -15.90
CA SER A 155 4.73 -9.71 -17.13
C SER A 155 3.41 -10.46 -16.91
N LEU A 156 3.14 -10.96 -15.69
CA LEU A 156 1.86 -11.58 -15.35
C LEU A 156 0.69 -10.64 -15.63
N GLU A 157 -0.27 -11.14 -16.42
CA GLU A 157 -1.52 -10.46 -16.73
C GLU A 157 -2.56 -10.75 -15.66
N ARG A 158 -3.25 -9.70 -15.22
CA ARG A 158 -4.32 -9.83 -14.25
C ARG A 158 -5.51 -10.61 -14.83
N GLN A 159 -6.05 -11.57 -14.08
CA GLN A 159 -7.28 -12.27 -14.46
C GLN A 159 -8.48 -11.30 -14.54
N PRO A 160 -9.46 -11.55 -15.44
CA PRO A 160 -10.67 -10.72 -15.55
C PRO A 160 -11.41 -10.57 -14.23
N ALA A 161 -12.06 -9.42 -14.02
CA ALA A 161 -12.72 -9.07 -12.76
C ALA A 161 -13.75 -10.12 -12.29
N GLU A 162 -14.49 -10.72 -13.21
CA GLU A 162 -15.47 -11.77 -12.94
C GLU A 162 -14.83 -13.01 -12.31
N ARG A 163 -13.65 -13.40 -12.81
CA ARG A 163 -12.90 -14.58 -12.35
C ARG A 163 -12.19 -14.35 -11.02
N GLN A 164 -11.84 -13.11 -10.68
CA GLN A 164 -11.18 -12.77 -9.42
C GLN A 164 -12.02 -13.21 -8.20
N ALA A 165 -13.34 -13.03 -8.26
CA ALA A 165 -14.23 -13.37 -7.13
C ALA A 165 -14.36 -14.89 -6.93
N GLU A 166 -14.38 -15.65 -8.02
CA GLU A 166 -14.40 -17.11 -8.00
C GLU A 166 -13.09 -17.68 -7.42
N LEU A 167 -11.94 -17.27 -7.96
CA LEU A 167 -10.62 -17.73 -7.53
C LEU A 167 -10.35 -17.42 -6.05
N LYS A 168 -10.86 -16.28 -5.56
CA LYS A 168 -10.76 -15.90 -4.15
C LYS A 168 -11.49 -16.85 -3.21
N LYS A 169 -12.58 -17.50 -3.66
CA LYS A 169 -13.28 -18.51 -2.85
C LYS A 169 -12.45 -19.79 -2.76
N LEU A 170 -11.87 -20.23 -3.86
CA LEU A 170 -11.02 -21.43 -3.92
C LEU A 170 -9.87 -21.35 -2.92
N VAL A 171 -9.10 -20.25 -2.92
CA VAL A 171 -7.98 -20.05 -1.97
C VAL A 171 -8.43 -19.96 -0.50
N ARG A 172 -9.65 -19.45 -0.22
CA ARG A 172 -10.14 -19.39 1.18
C ARG A 172 -10.59 -20.75 1.71
N GLU A 173 -11.01 -21.63 0.82
CA GLU A 173 -11.45 -22.98 1.14
C GLU A 173 -10.26 -23.95 1.19
N GLY A 174 -9.19 -23.64 0.45
CA GLY A 174 -7.88 -24.30 0.53
C GLY A 174 -7.21 -24.12 1.89
N LYS A 175 -6.80 -25.24 2.51
CA LYS A 175 -5.97 -25.28 3.72
C LYS A 175 -4.58 -25.85 3.42
N GLN A 176 -4.05 -25.60 2.22
CA GLN A 176 -2.85 -26.27 1.75
C GLN A 176 -1.57 -25.43 1.94
N ALA A 177 -0.43 -26.11 1.82
CA ALA A 177 0.88 -25.50 1.90
C ALA A 177 1.09 -24.58 0.69
N ARG A 178 1.55 -23.34 0.93
CA ARG A 178 1.64 -22.29 -0.08
C ARG A 178 3.08 -21.99 -0.44
N SER A 179 3.43 -22.20 -1.70
CA SER A 179 4.70 -21.71 -2.26
C SER A 179 4.63 -20.21 -2.51
N PHE A 180 5.76 -19.51 -2.45
CA PHE A 180 5.82 -18.10 -2.84
C PHE A 180 7.21 -17.70 -3.34
N VAL A 181 7.22 -16.66 -4.15
CA VAL A 181 8.42 -15.93 -4.57
C VAL A 181 8.34 -14.52 -4.00
N TRP A 182 9.28 -14.18 -3.12
CA TRP A 182 9.41 -12.88 -2.51
C TRP A 182 10.65 -12.19 -3.08
N PHE A 183 10.44 -11.22 -3.97
CA PHE A 183 11.52 -10.40 -4.52
C PHE A 183 11.89 -9.29 -3.56
N SER A 184 13.16 -8.90 -3.52
CA SER A 184 13.61 -7.70 -2.82
C SER A 184 14.35 -6.78 -3.78
N PHE A 185 13.91 -5.52 -3.82
CA PHE A 185 14.54 -4.48 -4.63
C PHE A 185 15.29 -3.50 -3.71
N PRO A 186 16.41 -2.89 -4.17
CA PRO A 186 17.14 -1.89 -3.39
C PRO A 186 16.23 -0.75 -2.92
N GLU A 187 16.57 0.00 -1.87
CA GLU A 187 15.74 1.15 -1.49
C GLU A 187 15.82 2.26 -2.56
N LYS A 188 14.67 2.80 -2.99
CA LYS A 188 14.61 3.94 -3.92
C LYS A 188 13.33 4.73 -3.68
N TYR A 189 13.38 6.05 -3.90
CA TYR A 189 12.27 6.96 -3.59
C TYR A 189 11.85 6.90 -2.12
N PHE A 190 12.83 6.72 -1.22
CA PHE A 190 12.64 6.59 0.23
C PHE A 190 11.70 5.42 0.60
N HIS A 191 11.73 4.35 -0.19
CA HIS A 191 10.82 3.22 -0.05
C HIS A 191 11.47 1.90 -0.49
N GLY A 192 11.28 0.84 0.30
CA GLY A 192 11.60 -0.53 -0.08
C GLY A 192 10.53 -1.10 -1.02
N TYR A 193 10.90 -2.05 -1.87
CA TYR A 193 9.90 -2.77 -2.67
C TYR A 193 10.18 -4.26 -2.61
N ASP A 194 9.21 -4.96 -2.04
CA ASP A 194 9.30 -6.35 -1.62
C ASP A 194 8.01 -7.11 -1.99
N PRO A 195 7.71 -7.28 -3.30
CA PRO A 195 6.49 -7.92 -3.74
C PRO A 195 6.57 -9.44 -3.55
N ILE A 196 5.45 -10.02 -3.09
CA ILE A 196 5.31 -11.46 -2.83
C ILE A 196 4.26 -12.04 -3.76
N PHE A 197 4.68 -12.94 -4.64
CA PHE A 197 3.80 -13.71 -5.54
C PHE A 197 3.60 -15.10 -4.96
N ASN A 198 2.36 -15.45 -4.72
CA ASN A 198 1.97 -16.71 -4.09
C ASN A 198 1.51 -17.70 -5.15
N ILE A 199 1.84 -18.97 -4.92
CA ILE A 199 1.47 -20.09 -5.78
C ILE A 199 0.77 -21.13 -4.91
N GLU A 200 -0.47 -21.45 -5.28
CA GLU A 200 -1.32 -22.39 -4.56
C GLU A 200 -2.27 -23.06 -5.56
N GLU A 201 -2.26 -24.40 -5.63
CA GLU A 201 -3.11 -25.20 -6.55
C GLU A 201 -3.08 -24.71 -8.02
N GLY A 202 -1.91 -24.33 -8.52
CA GLY A 202 -1.73 -23.81 -9.89
C GLY A 202 -2.27 -22.38 -10.10
N LEU A 203 -2.66 -21.68 -9.02
CA LEU A 203 -3.06 -20.28 -9.04
C LEU A 203 -1.89 -19.39 -8.63
N ILE A 204 -1.73 -18.27 -9.33
CA ILE A 204 -0.77 -17.21 -8.98
C ILE A 204 -1.53 -16.01 -8.45
N TYR A 205 -1.19 -15.53 -7.26
CA TYR A 205 -1.83 -14.34 -6.70
C TYR A 205 -0.92 -13.51 -5.79
N MET A 206 -1.25 -12.22 -5.69
CA MET A 206 -0.70 -11.34 -4.66
C MET A 206 -1.77 -11.05 -3.62
N ASP A 207 -1.44 -11.26 -2.35
CA ASP A 207 -2.25 -10.77 -1.24
C ASP A 207 -1.91 -9.30 -1.00
N ARG A 208 -2.89 -8.43 -1.18
CA ARG A 208 -2.75 -6.98 -1.04
C ARG A 208 -3.23 -6.48 0.32
N GLY A 209 -3.50 -7.38 1.26
CA GLY A 209 -4.00 -7.05 2.60
C GLY A 209 -5.51 -6.84 2.62
N ASP A 210 -6.11 -6.88 3.83
CA ASP A 210 -7.57 -6.81 4.07
C ASP A 210 -8.41 -7.70 3.13
N GLN A 211 -7.94 -8.94 2.95
CA GLN A 211 -8.53 -9.92 2.05
C GLN A 211 -8.60 -9.48 0.58
N ASN A 212 -7.81 -8.51 0.14
CA ASN A 212 -7.77 -8.05 -1.25
C ASN A 212 -6.73 -8.86 -2.03
N MET A 213 -7.15 -9.96 -2.65
CA MET A 213 -6.28 -10.77 -3.49
C MET A 213 -6.42 -10.37 -4.95
N VAL A 214 -5.30 -10.37 -5.68
CA VAL A 214 -5.29 -10.22 -7.13
C VAL A 214 -4.65 -11.45 -7.74
N PHE A 215 -5.43 -12.12 -8.59
CA PHE A 215 -5.05 -13.32 -9.32
C PHE A 215 -4.53 -12.99 -10.72
N TYR A 216 -3.59 -13.80 -11.19
CA TYR A 216 -2.91 -13.63 -12.46
C TYR A 216 -3.08 -14.85 -13.37
N LYS A 217 -2.91 -14.64 -14.67
CA LYS A 217 -2.79 -15.70 -15.66
C LYS A 217 -1.34 -16.16 -15.71
N ASP A 218 -1.13 -17.46 -15.59
CA ASP A 218 0.20 -18.03 -15.72
C ASP A 218 0.76 -17.84 -17.15
N ASN A 219 2.05 -17.53 -17.21
CA ASN A 219 2.84 -17.29 -18.41
C ASN A 219 4.12 -18.16 -18.44
N GLY A 220 4.13 -19.26 -17.67
CA GLY A 220 5.31 -20.10 -17.43
C GLY A 220 6.03 -19.75 -16.11
N PHE A 221 5.41 -18.91 -15.27
CA PHE A 221 5.94 -18.55 -13.96
C PHE A 221 5.93 -19.77 -13.02
N ILE A 222 4.85 -20.54 -13.00
CA ILE A 222 4.75 -21.74 -12.16
C ILE A 222 5.78 -22.78 -12.62
N GLU A 223 5.88 -23.04 -13.92
CA GLU A 223 6.87 -23.99 -14.48
C GLU A 223 8.30 -23.61 -14.07
N CYS A 224 8.67 -22.32 -14.16
CA CYS A 224 9.99 -21.85 -13.73
C CYS A 224 10.25 -22.07 -12.22
N VAL A 225 9.23 -22.02 -11.38
CA VAL A 225 9.35 -22.29 -9.94
C VAL A 225 9.45 -23.80 -9.67
N GLU A 226 8.74 -24.63 -10.42
CA GLU A 226 8.84 -26.10 -10.31
C GLU A 226 10.18 -26.64 -10.83
N GLU A 227 10.76 -26.05 -11.89
CA GLU A 227 12.11 -26.36 -12.36
C GLU A 227 13.17 -26.16 -11.25
N LEU A 228 13.03 -25.09 -10.46
CA LEU A 228 13.88 -24.83 -9.31
C LEU A 228 13.74 -25.89 -8.22
N LYS A 229 12.51 -26.34 -7.95
CA LYS A 229 12.24 -27.40 -6.98
C LYS A 229 12.96 -28.70 -7.36
N ASN A 230 12.81 -29.13 -8.61
CA ASN A 230 13.45 -30.34 -9.10
C ASN A 230 14.99 -30.24 -9.03
N THR A 231 15.55 -29.08 -9.37
CA THR A 231 17.00 -28.84 -9.30
C THR A 231 17.55 -28.90 -7.87
N VAL A 232 16.76 -28.49 -6.87
CA VAL A 232 17.14 -28.55 -5.46
C VAL A 232 17.07 -29.99 -4.93
N ILE A 233 16.02 -30.73 -5.30
CA ILE A 233 15.85 -32.14 -4.94
C ILE A 233 17.01 -32.98 -5.50
N GLU A 234 17.33 -32.83 -6.79
CA GLU A 234 18.45 -33.55 -7.44
C GLU A 234 19.83 -33.26 -6.82
N LYS A 235 20.00 -32.12 -6.12
CA LYS A 235 21.25 -31.79 -5.41
C LYS A 235 21.33 -32.40 -4.01
N ASN A 236 20.19 -32.82 -3.45
CA ASN A 236 20.09 -33.36 -2.10
C ASN A 236 20.02 -34.90 -2.07
N ASP A 237 19.84 -35.54 -3.24
CA ASP A 237 19.99 -36.99 -3.48
C ASP A 237 21.43 -37.38 -3.88
#